data_AF-K1VA01-F1
#
_entry.id   AF-K1VA01-F1
#
_cell.length_a   1.000
_cell.length_b   1.000
_cell.length_c   1.000
_cell.angle_alpha   90.00
_cell.angle_beta   90.00
_cell.angle_gamma   90.00
#
_symmetry.space_group_name_H-M   'P 1'
#
loop_
_entity.id
_entity.type
_entity.pdbx_description
1 polymer ?
#
loop_
_entity_poly.entity_id
_entity_poly.type
_entity_poly.pdbx_seq_one_letter_code
_entity_poly.pdbx_strand_id
1 'polypeptide(L)'
;MKLLHLERRQQDDEILVTKNIFEVLFKRFVGKSPNITRLSDEVLYEQYFYRSHNKGAPPQDAPDRTLGIVVRGKDREFQFNAMMAIDWLLDFTTVIGIEEASEVLAHFVRYGFIQLVNDRTRARDHSVVVTVRDGGAGGGAGALMVEGEYRASEKATYCITKLGQEVARWNQPPTGSKVPSQVTLSAASSPDPSSGPASKPLNMAEFLAEKPVSAPPEPKQINMSKDSHTARLKQILQEPALRSLFREYLRSNFCEENLSFWLDVEDFKRRFNKSSSAAAAASNSPQPSSPQPAAGAQQPPHGAMEKHENDLILLTFVIYNTYLIPAAPSELNLDHQIRAELINYMNEILHSNPGGATQTGADGHSVPAKLHAKELQNLVYLYERIQYHIFKLMAMDSVPKFIKTERFLNLVKNLNQLEFAEYDAAGGKDAPDDEKSRTYLTVSGAANQQAQQQQQHSLQHP
;
A
#
# COMPACT_ATOMS: atom_id res chain seq x y z
N MET A 1 -3.53 -2.89 -15.16
CA MET A 1 -3.95 -2.03 -14.04
C MET A 1 -5.40 -2.38 -13.70
N LYS A 2 -5.75 -2.66 -12.43
CA LYS A 2 -7.14 -2.97 -12.01
C LYS A 2 -7.99 -1.70 -12.03
N LEU A 3 -9.24 -1.73 -12.47
CA LEU A 3 -10.16 -0.59 -12.47
C LEU A 3 -10.20 0.13 -11.09
N LEU A 4 -10.10 1.46 -11.07
CA LEU A 4 -10.24 2.26 -9.85
C LEU A 4 -11.72 2.56 -9.59
N HIS A 5 -12.25 2.14 -8.46
CA HIS A 5 -13.59 2.51 -8.04
C HIS A 5 -13.53 3.88 -7.35
N LEU A 6 -14.26 4.85 -7.89
CA LEU A 6 -14.45 6.15 -7.26
C LEU A 6 -15.62 6.07 -6.29
N GLU A 7 -15.43 6.58 -5.08
CA GLU A 7 -16.49 6.65 -4.09
C GLU A 7 -17.59 7.62 -4.54
N ARG A 8 -18.84 7.25 -4.32
CA ARG A 8 -20.03 8.02 -4.73
C ARG A 8 -20.90 8.31 -3.50
N ARG A 9 -21.55 9.46 -3.49
CA ARG A 9 -22.46 9.88 -2.40
C ARG A 9 -23.76 9.11 -2.50
N GLN A 10 -24.27 8.61 -1.37
CA GLN A 10 -25.51 7.82 -1.35
C GLN A 10 -26.77 8.60 -1.76
N GLN A 11 -26.73 9.93 -1.69
CA GLN A 11 -27.90 10.80 -1.83
C GLN A 11 -28.27 11.02 -3.30
N ASP A 12 -27.26 11.26 -4.13
CA ASP A 12 -27.38 11.73 -5.50
C ASP A 12 -26.46 10.97 -6.47
N ASP A 13 -25.75 9.95 -6.00
CA ASP A 13 -24.84 9.13 -6.80
C ASP A 13 -23.70 9.93 -7.45
N GLU A 14 -23.35 11.10 -6.92
CA GLU A 14 -22.25 11.90 -7.44
C GLU A 14 -20.90 11.49 -6.83
N ILE A 15 -19.82 11.65 -7.60
CA ILE A 15 -18.46 11.32 -7.14
C ILE A 15 -18.13 12.12 -5.88
N LEU A 16 -17.66 11.43 -4.84
CA LEU A 16 -17.23 12.05 -3.60
C LEU A 16 -15.91 12.81 -3.83
N VAL A 17 -15.99 14.14 -3.82
CA VAL A 17 -14.82 14.99 -4.03
C VAL A 17 -14.16 15.33 -2.70
N THR A 18 -13.03 14.69 -2.43
CA THR A 18 -12.11 15.09 -1.36
C THR A 18 -10.68 15.23 -1.91
N LYS A 19 -9.87 16.07 -1.26
CA LYS A 19 -8.47 16.27 -1.65
C LYS A 19 -7.68 14.96 -1.68
N ASN A 20 -7.87 14.08 -0.70
CA ASN A 20 -7.12 12.82 -0.63
C ASN A 20 -7.48 11.88 -1.79
N ILE A 21 -8.78 11.71 -2.08
CA ILE A 21 -9.27 10.89 -3.20
C ILE A 21 -8.70 11.43 -4.52
N PHE A 22 -8.77 12.74 -4.73
CA PHE A 22 -8.32 13.36 -5.97
C PHE A 22 -6.80 13.36 -6.12
N GLU A 23 -6.03 13.46 -5.03
CA GLU A 23 -4.58 13.26 -5.09
C GLU A 23 -4.20 11.82 -5.46
N VAL A 24 -4.87 10.81 -4.87
CA VAL A 24 -4.63 9.39 -5.19
C VAL A 24 -5.00 9.09 -6.64
N LEU A 25 -6.17 9.57 -7.07
CA LEU A 25 -6.60 9.46 -8.46
C LEU A 25 -5.61 10.16 -9.40
N PHE A 26 -5.17 11.38 -9.07
CA PHE A 26 -4.21 12.12 -9.89
C PHE A 26 -2.86 11.43 -10.01
N LYS A 27 -2.29 10.93 -8.90
CA LYS A 27 -1.04 10.15 -8.89
C LYS A 27 -1.11 8.94 -9.80
N ARG A 28 -2.27 8.29 -9.84
CA ARG A 28 -2.50 7.14 -10.71
C ARG A 28 -2.72 7.55 -12.16
N PHE A 29 -3.44 8.64 -12.38
CA PHE A 29 -3.67 9.27 -13.68
C PHE A 29 -2.36 9.62 -14.37
N VAL A 30 -1.42 10.28 -13.68
CA VAL A 30 -0.13 10.66 -14.30
C VAL A 30 0.94 9.56 -14.21
N GLY A 31 0.82 8.63 -13.26
CA GLY A 31 1.79 7.57 -13.06
C GLY A 31 3.00 7.95 -12.20
N LYS A 32 3.84 6.95 -11.88
CA LYS A 32 5.04 7.14 -11.05
C LYS A 32 6.14 7.96 -11.72
N SER A 33 6.16 7.93 -13.03
CA SER A 33 7.06 8.66 -13.90
C SER A 33 6.28 9.09 -15.14
N PRO A 34 6.67 10.21 -15.79
CA PRO A 34 5.98 10.66 -16.99
C PRO A 34 5.98 9.56 -18.07
N ASN A 35 4.80 9.23 -18.61
CA ASN A 35 4.64 8.28 -19.71
C ASN A 35 4.83 9.01 -21.05
N ILE A 36 6.10 9.26 -21.40
CA ILE A 36 6.46 10.14 -22.52
C ILE A 36 6.33 9.41 -23.86
N THR A 37 5.69 10.06 -24.83
CA THR A 37 5.68 9.63 -26.24
C THR A 37 6.25 10.69 -27.17
N ARG A 38 6.69 10.25 -28.35
CA ARG A 38 7.06 11.10 -29.49
C ARG A 38 6.00 11.08 -30.60
N LEU A 39 4.95 10.29 -30.44
CA LEU A 39 3.87 10.14 -31.42
C LEU A 39 2.99 11.41 -31.45
N SER A 40 2.40 11.69 -32.62
CA SER A 40 1.39 12.75 -32.77
C SER A 40 0.06 12.33 -32.14
N ASP A 41 -0.81 13.31 -31.85
CA ASP A 41 -2.16 13.05 -31.33
C ASP A 41 -2.98 12.16 -32.27
N GLU A 42 -2.84 12.38 -33.59
CA GLU A 42 -3.52 11.59 -34.63
C GLU A 42 -3.12 10.11 -34.57
N VAL A 43 -1.82 9.82 -34.49
CA VAL A 43 -1.33 8.44 -34.39
C VAL A 43 -1.75 7.80 -33.06
N LEU A 44 -1.73 8.54 -31.96
CA LEU A 44 -2.17 8.02 -30.66
C LEU A 44 -3.67 7.69 -30.67
N TYR A 45 -4.47 8.53 -31.32
CA TYR A 45 -5.90 8.31 -31.50
C TYR A 45 -6.16 7.06 -32.36
N GLU A 46 -5.51 6.95 -33.53
CA GLU A 46 -5.60 5.74 -34.38
C GLU A 46 -5.23 4.46 -33.61
N GLN A 47 -4.14 4.49 -32.84
CA GLN A 47 -3.70 3.36 -32.03
C GLN A 47 -4.72 2.99 -30.93
N TYR A 48 -5.39 3.97 -30.34
CA TYR A 48 -6.42 3.74 -29.33
C TYR A 48 -7.63 3.02 -29.93
N PHE A 49 -8.16 3.48 -31.07
CA PHE A 49 -9.31 2.85 -31.73
C PHE A 49 -8.98 1.51 -32.40
N TYR A 50 -7.72 1.30 -32.80
CA TYR A 50 -7.25 0.00 -33.30
C TYR A 50 -7.51 -1.11 -32.28
N ARG A 51 -7.29 -0.83 -31.00
CA ARG A 51 -7.45 -1.78 -29.89
C ARG A 51 -8.92 -2.17 -29.65
N SER A 52 -9.85 -1.28 -29.95
CA SER A 52 -11.30 -1.49 -29.74
C SER A 52 -11.96 -2.23 -30.90
N HIS A 53 -11.47 -2.08 -32.13
CA HIS A 53 -12.11 -2.63 -33.33
C HIS A 53 -11.44 -3.88 -33.92
N ASN A 54 -10.17 -4.16 -33.59
CA ASN A 54 -9.44 -5.30 -34.15
C ASN A 54 -8.83 -6.19 -33.04
N LYS A 55 -9.10 -7.50 -33.10
CA LYS A 55 -8.50 -8.54 -32.23
C LYS A 55 -7.01 -8.82 -32.51
N GLY A 56 -6.32 -7.91 -33.18
CA GLY A 56 -4.90 -8.03 -33.54
C GLY A 56 -3.96 -7.65 -32.40
N ALA A 57 -2.68 -8.03 -32.51
CA ALA A 57 -1.66 -7.56 -31.57
C ALA A 57 -1.55 -6.03 -31.66
N PRO A 58 -1.40 -5.32 -30.52
CA PRO A 58 -1.22 -3.87 -30.53
C PRO A 58 0.03 -3.49 -31.34
N PRO A 59 0.04 -2.31 -31.99
CA PRO A 59 1.21 -1.81 -32.70
C PRO A 59 2.45 -1.86 -31.79
N GLN A 60 3.60 -2.24 -32.36
CA GLN A 60 4.81 -2.57 -31.60
C GLN A 60 5.33 -1.40 -30.73
N ASP A 61 4.99 -0.16 -31.11
CA ASP A 61 5.40 1.09 -30.45
C ASP A 61 4.27 1.79 -29.68
N ALA A 62 3.15 1.10 -29.43
CA ALA A 62 2.03 1.69 -28.69
C ALA A 62 2.39 1.94 -27.21
N PRO A 63 2.20 3.16 -26.68
CA PRO A 63 2.55 3.46 -25.30
C PRO A 63 1.64 2.70 -24.31
N ASP A 64 2.25 2.15 -23.24
CA ASP A 64 1.51 1.45 -22.20
C ASP A 64 0.76 2.44 -21.30
N ARG A 65 -0.53 2.62 -21.57
CA ARG A 65 -1.43 3.51 -20.81
C ARG A 65 -1.68 3.05 -19.36
N THR A 66 -1.29 1.82 -19.01
CA THR A 66 -1.35 1.34 -17.62
C THR A 66 -0.27 1.97 -16.73
N LEU A 67 0.71 2.66 -17.32
CA LEU A 67 1.72 3.43 -16.60
C LEU A 67 1.28 4.85 -16.25
N GLY A 68 0.11 5.29 -16.71
CA GLY A 68 -0.40 6.66 -16.59
C GLY A 68 -0.76 7.23 -17.96
N ILE A 69 -1.32 8.45 -17.97
CA ILE A 69 -1.65 9.18 -19.18
C ILE A 69 -0.40 9.42 -20.01
N VAL A 70 -0.57 9.25 -21.31
CA VAL A 70 0.49 9.48 -22.28
C VAL A 70 0.65 10.98 -22.45
N VAL A 71 1.89 11.46 -22.30
CA VAL A 71 2.24 12.87 -22.37
C VAL A 71 3.35 13.13 -23.39
N ARG A 72 3.37 14.33 -23.95
CA ARG A 72 4.53 14.88 -24.64
C ARG A 72 5.37 15.65 -23.64
N GLY A 73 6.65 15.32 -23.54
CA GLY A 73 7.59 15.97 -22.63
C GLY A 73 8.63 16.81 -23.37
N LYS A 74 8.76 18.09 -23.01
CA LYS A 74 9.91 18.94 -23.37
C LYS A 74 10.28 19.81 -22.17
N ASP A 75 11.55 19.85 -21.77
CA ASP A 75 12.04 20.74 -20.70
C ASP A 75 11.25 20.69 -19.37
N ARG A 76 10.82 19.49 -18.94
CA ARG A 76 9.94 19.24 -17.77
C ARG A 76 8.52 19.81 -17.88
N GLU A 77 8.11 20.23 -19.05
CA GLU A 77 6.71 20.48 -19.38
C GLU A 77 6.11 19.23 -20.00
N PHE A 78 5.07 18.71 -19.36
CA PHE A 78 4.36 17.50 -19.78
C PHE A 78 2.96 17.88 -20.23
N GLN A 79 2.69 17.74 -21.53
CA GLN A 79 1.44 18.15 -22.16
C GLN A 79 0.67 16.96 -22.71
N PHE A 80 -0.65 17.03 -22.70
CA PHE A 80 -1.53 16.00 -23.22
C PHE A 80 -2.79 16.61 -23.84
N ASN A 81 -3.39 15.88 -24.77
CA ASN A 81 -4.67 16.25 -25.38
C ASN A 81 -5.82 16.02 -24.39
N ALA A 82 -6.81 16.92 -24.39
CA ALA A 82 -7.92 16.84 -23.45
C ALA A 82 -8.74 15.55 -23.59
N MET A 83 -8.94 15.05 -24.80
CA MET A 83 -9.70 13.82 -25.04
C MET A 83 -8.95 12.58 -24.53
N MET A 84 -7.62 12.55 -24.64
CA MET A 84 -6.83 11.43 -24.13
C MET A 84 -6.92 11.27 -22.61
N ALA A 85 -7.11 12.39 -21.89
CA ALA A 85 -7.33 12.36 -20.44
C ALA A 85 -8.71 11.78 -20.10
N ILE A 86 -9.74 12.13 -20.87
CA ILE A 86 -11.10 11.56 -20.75
C ILE A 86 -11.04 10.05 -21.00
N ASP A 87 -10.44 9.62 -22.10
CA ASP A 87 -10.30 8.20 -22.45
C ASP A 87 -9.58 7.41 -21.35
N TRP A 88 -8.55 7.99 -20.73
CA TRP A 88 -7.85 7.33 -19.63
C TRP A 88 -8.76 7.13 -18.41
N LEU A 89 -9.56 8.14 -18.05
CA LEU A 89 -10.50 8.00 -16.94
C LEU A 89 -11.55 6.93 -17.23
N LEU A 90 -12.10 6.90 -18.44
CA LEU A 90 -13.08 5.90 -18.86
C LEU A 90 -12.53 4.47 -18.84
N ASP A 91 -11.26 4.28 -19.20
CA ASP A 91 -10.63 2.95 -19.22
C ASP A 91 -10.20 2.43 -17.84
N PHE A 92 -9.79 3.34 -16.94
CA PHE A 92 -9.09 2.96 -15.71
C PHE A 92 -9.81 3.34 -14.43
N THR A 93 -11.00 3.93 -14.52
CA THR A 93 -11.86 4.27 -13.38
C THR A 93 -13.31 3.86 -13.61
N THR A 94 -14.17 4.03 -12.60
CA THR A 94 -15.62 3.81 -12.72
C THR A 94 -16.40 5.02 -13.21
N VAL A 95 -15.71 6.04 -13.73
CA VAL A 95 -16.37 7.17 -14.38
C VAL A 95 -17.11 6.70 -15.63
N ILE A 96 -18.33 7.22 -15.81
CA ILE A 96 -19.23 6.93 -16.91
C ILE A 96 -19.47 8.18 -17.75
N GLY A 97 -18.97 8.17 -18.98
CA GLY A 97 -19.22 9.24 -19.94
C GLY A 97 -18.25 10.43 -19.85
N ILE A 98 -18.40 11.33 -20.82
CA ILE A 98 -17.47 12.45 -21.03
C ILE A 98 -17.70 13.54 -19.98
N GLU A 99 -18.96 13.74 -19.58
CA GLU A 99 -19.40 14.76 -18.64
C GLU A 99 -18.79 14.51 -17.25
N GLU A 100 -19.00 13.32 -16.69
CA GLU A 100 -18.46 12.95 -15.36
C GLU A 100 -16.92 12.91 -15.37
N ALA A 101 -16.30 12.46 -16.47
CA ALA A 101 -14.84 12.53 -16.63
C ALA A 101 -14.34 13.98 -16.69
N SER A 102 -15.09 14.87 -17.33
CA SER A 102 -14.77 16.29 -17.41
C SER A 102 -14.92 16.97 -16.05
N GLU A 103 -15.89 16.57 -15.21
CA GLU A 103 -16.00 17.06 -13.83
C GLU A 103 -14.77 16.69 -12.99
N VAL A 104 -14.31 15.44 -13.08
CA VAL A 104 -13.08 14.99 -12.41
C VAL A 104 -11.88 15.83 -12.85
N LEU A 105 -11.73 16.07 -14.16
CA LEU A 105 -10.63 16.86 -14.70
C LEU A 105 -10.76 18.35 -14.37
N ALA A 106 -11.97 18.88 -14.27
CA ALA A 106 -12.22 20.25 -13.81
C ALA A 106 -11.81 20.42 -12.35
N HIS A 107 -12.01 19.38 -11.51
CA HIS A 107 -11.45 19.37 -10.17
C HIS A 107 -9.91 19.29 -10.18
N PHE A 108 -9.27 18.56 -11.08
CA PHE A 108 -7.80 18.63 -11.21
C PHE A 108 -7.30 20.04 -11.54
N VAL A 109 -8.02 20.79 -12.39
CA VAL A 109 -7.74 22.21 -12.63
C VAL A 109 -7.91 23.01 -11.34
N ARG A 110 -9.02 22.79 -10.62
CA ARG A 110 -9.34 23.49 -9.37
C ARG A 110 -8.34 23.24 -8.24
N TYR A 111 -7.82 22.02 -8.12
CA TYR A 111 -6.73 21.67 -7.20
C TYR A 111 -5.35 22.11 -7.70
N GLY A 112 -5.27 22.63 -8.93
CA GLY A 112 -4.05 23.15 -9.54
C GLY A 112 -3.10 22.06 -10.05
N PHE A 113 -3.56 20.82 -10.25
CA PHE A 113 -2.74 19.70 -10.73
C PHE A 113 -2.46 19.78 -12.23
N ILE A 114 -3.42 20.28 -13.01
CA ILE A 114 -3.32 20.48 -14.46
C ILE A 114 -3.76 21.89 -14.83
N GLN A 115 -3.33 22.36 -16.00
CA GLN A 115 -3.69 23.68 -16.52
C GLN A 115 -3.89 23.64 -18.04
N LEU A 116 -4.89 24.37 -18.54
CA LEU A 116 -5.08 24.56 -19.98
C LEU A 116 -3.94 25.40 -20.55
N VAL A 117 -3.26 24.86 -21.57
CA VAL A 117 -2.14 25.54 -22.25
C VAL A 117 -2.59 26.19 -23.54
N ASN A 118 -3.39 25.46 -24.32
CA ASN A 118 -3.80 25.89 -25.64
C ASN A 118 -5.19 25.35 -25.93
N ASP A 119 -6.04 26.19 -26.50
CA ASP A 119 -7.36 25.82 -26.96
C ASP A 119 -7.62 26.44 -28.33
N ARG A 120 -7.67 25.59 -29.36
CA ARG A 120 -7.97 25.99 -30.74
C ARG A 120 -9.39 25.64 -31.16
N THR A 121 -10.27 25.36 -30.19
CA THR A 121 -11.67 25.02 -30.40
C THR A 121 -12.43 26.22 -30.99
N ARG A 122 -13.23 25.98 -32.02
CA ARG A 122 -14.12 26.96 -32.66
C ARG A 122 -15.57 26.63 -32.31
N ALA A 123 -16.48 27.58 -32.46
CA ALA A 123 -17.91 27.40 -32.16
C ALA A 123 -18.60 26.23 -32.92
N ARG A 124 -18.02 25.79 -34.04
CA ARG A 124 -18.51 24.64 -34.83
C ARG A 124 -17.93 23.30 -34.41
N ASP A 125 -16.90 23.30 -33.56
CA ASP A 125 -16.24 22.08 -33.11
C ASP A 125 -17.04 21.50 -31.93
N HIS A 126 -17.18 20.18 -31.88
CA HIS A 126 -17.80 19.53 -30.73
C HIS A 126 -16.87 19.65 -29.52
N SER A 127 -17.32 20.36 -28.49
CA SER A 127 -16.60 20.50 -27.22
C SER A 127 -17.57 20.53 -26.05
N VAL A 128 -17.24 19.79 -25.00
CA VAL A 128 -17.94 19.87 -23.71
C VAL A 128 -17.09 20.74 -22.79
N VAL A 129 -17.69 21.77 -22.21
CA VAL A 129 -17.06 22.62 -21.19
C VAL A 129 -17.79 22.37 -19.88
N VAL A 130 -17.05 21.93 -18.86
CA VAL A 130 -17.55 21.66 -17.53
C VAL A 130 -16.87 22.60 -16.55
N THR A 131 -17.67 23.19 -15.66
CA THR A 131 -17.18 24.08 -14.61
C THR A 131 -17.62 23.54 -13.25
N VAL A 132 -16.67 23.37 -12.34
CA VAL A 132 -16.90 22.94 -10.96
C VAL A 132 -16.55 24.06 -9.99
N ARG A 133 -17.34 24.23 -8.91
CA ARG A 133 -17.23 25.36 -7.97
C ARG A 133 -17.17 24.91 -6.52
N ASP A 134 -16.62 25.79 -5.69
CA ASP A 134 -16.59 25.61 -4.24
C ASP A 134 -17.99 25.67 -3.62
N GLY A 135 -18.27 24.77 -2.68
CA GLY A 135 -19.57 24.66 -2.00
C GLY A 135 -20.68 23.92 -2.77
N GLY A 136 -20.40 23.39 -3.96
CA GLY A 136 -21.28 22.39 -4.60
C GLY A 136 -21.13 21.01 -3.97
N ALA A 137 -21.62 20.00 -4.67
CA ALA A 137 -21.50 18.55 -4.45
C ALA A 137 -20.13 17.94 -4.05
N GLY A 138 -19.11 18.76 -3.81
CA GLY A 138 -17.73 18.35 -3.69
C GLY A 138 -16.85 19.38 -3.00
N GLY A 139 -16.91 19.35 -1.67
CA GLY A 139 -15.98 19.86 -0.65
C GLY A 139 -14.88 20.86 -1.05
N GLY A 140 -14.91 22.05 -0.46
CA GLY A 140 -13.87 23.08 -0.53
C GLY A 140 -12.56 22.80 0.20
N ALA A 141 -12.39 21.62 0.80
CA ALA A 141 -11.26 21.34 1.66
C ALA A 141 -9.95 21.20 0.86
N GLY A 142 -9.17 22.28 0.81
CA GLY A 142 -7.78 22.28 0.32
C GLY A 142 -7.61 22.42 -1.20
N ALA A 143 -8.66 22.81 -1.92
CA ALA A 143 -8.56 23.23 -3.32
C ALA A 143 -7.85 24.58 -3.44
N LEU A 144 -7.06 24.75 -4.50
CA LEU A 144 -6.30 25.98 -4.73
C LEU A 144 -7.17 27.10 -5.30
N MET A 145 -8.14 26.73 -6.14
CA MET A 145 -9.05 27.65 -6.83
C MET A 145 -10.49 27.47 -6.32
N VAL A 146 -11.26 28.56 -6.39
CA VAL A 146 -12.69 28.57 -6.05
C VAL A 146 -13.52 27.86 -7.13
N GLU A 147 -13.11 27.98 -8.39
CA GLU A 147 -13.70 27.25 -9.51
C GLU A 147 -12.62 26.65 -10.40
N GLY A 148 -12.96 25.56 -11.08
CA GLY A 148 -12.12 24.95 -12.11
C GLY A 148 -12.96 24.68 -13.35
N GLU A 149 -12.41 24.99 -14.52
CA GLU A 149 -13.03 24.70 -15.81
C GLU A 149 -12.19 23.66 -16.55
N TYR A 150 -12.86 22.64 -17.08
CA TYR A 150 -12.27 21.71 -18.03
C TYR A 150 -13.02 21.74 -19.35
N ARG A 151 -12.25 21.72 -20.43
CA ARG A 151 -12.74 21.72 -21.80
C ARG A 151 -12.32 20.42 -22.49
N ALA A 152 -13.28 19.51 -22.63
CA ALA A 152 -13.13 18.30 -23.42
C ALA A 152 -13.30 18.65 -24.90
N SER A 153 -12.17 18.83 -25.58
CA SER A 153 -12.11 19.02 -27.03
C SER A 153 -10.83 18.40 -27.58
N GLU A 154 -10.89 17.86 -28.79
CA GLU A 154 -9.74 17.38 -29.55
C GLU A 154 -8.69 18.47 -29.79
N LYS A 155 -9.07 19.76 -29.69
CA LYS A 155 -8.18 20.92 -29.91
C LYS A 155 -7.71 21.59 -28.63
N ALA A 156 -8.10 21.07 -27.46
CA ALA A 156 -7.65 21.55 -26.18
C ALA A 156 -6.44 20.73 -25.69
N THR A 157 -5.40 21.42 -25.25
CA THR A 157 -4.16 20.83 -24.72
C THR A 157 -3.93 21.33 -23.31
N TYR A 158 -3.69 20.40 -22.40
CA TYR A 158 -3.40 20.67 -21.00
C TYR A 158 -1.96 20.31 -20.68
N CYS A 159 -1.41 20.89 -19.62
CA CYS A 159 -0.16 20.47 -19.02
C CYS A 159 -0.32 20.04 -17.57
N ILE A 160 0.63 19.23 -17.11
CA ILE A 160 0.81 18.92 -15.69
C ILE A 160 1.62 20.06 -15.07
N THR A 161 1.00 20.75 -14.10
CA THR A 161 1.63 21.90 -13.43
C THR A 161 2.78 21.45 -12.53
N LYS A 162 3.60 22.40 -12.04
CA LYS A 162 4.63 22.09 -11.03
C LYS A 162 4.04 21.44 -9.78
N LEU A 163 2.90 21.93 -9.30
CA LEU A 163 2.17 21.34 -8.18
C LEU A 163 1.73 19.91 -8.49
N GLY A 164 1.19 19.65 -9.68
CA GLY A 164 0.88 18.30 -10.13
C GLY A 164 2.11 17.38 -10.10
N GLN A 165 3.26 17.83 -10.58
CA GLN A 165 4.51 17.05 -10.56
C GLN A 165 5.00 16.76 -9.12
N GLU A 166 4.78 17.68 -8.18
CA GLU A 166 5.07 17.49 -6.75
C GLU A 166 4.14 16.45 -6.12
N VAL A 167 2.83 16.54 -6.39
CA VAL A 167 1.83 15.54 -5.95
C VAL A 167 2.16 14.16 -6.52
N ALA A 168 2.57 14.09 -7.78
CA ALA A 168 3.03 12.88 -8.46
C ALA A 168 4.39 12.35 -7.96
N ARG A 169 5.11 13.15 -7.16
CA ARG A 169 6.45 12.86 -6.63
C ARG A 169 7.53 12.65 -7.70
N TRP A 170 7.36 13.23 -8.89
CA TRP A 170 8.35 13.10 -9.96
C TRP A 170 9.68 13.82 -9.67
N ASN A 171 9.64 14.84 -8.82
CA ASN A 171 10.80 15.66 -8.47
C ASN A 171 11.50 15.23 -7.17
N GLN A 172 11.06 14.16 -6.52
CA GLN A 172 11.78 13.63 -5.34
C GLN A 172 12.95 12.77 -5.82
N PRO A 173 14.19 13.04 -5.37
CA PRO A 173 15.27 12.09 -5.60
C PRO A 173 14.86 10.73 -5.02
N PRO A 174 15.26 9.59 -5.63
CA PRO A 174 15.03 8.28 -5.03
C PRO A 174 15.64 8.33 -3.64
N THR A 175 14.80 8.28 -2.62
CA THR A 175 15.23 8.40 -1.24
C THR A 175 16.06 7.17 -0.90
N GLY A 176 17.38 7.29 -1.04
CA GLY A 176 18.30 6.52 -0.24
C GLY A 176 18.05 6.88 1.22
N SER A 177 17.79 5.86 2.03
CA SER A 177 17.66 5.86 3.49
C SER A 177 18.08 7.16 4.18
N LYS A 178 17.11 8.03 4.51
CA LYS A 178 17.20 8.88 5.69
C LYS A 178 15.87 8.78 6.42
N VAL A 179 15.92 8.08 7.54
CA VAL A 179 14.89 8.00 8.56
C VAL A 179 14.53 9.43 8.99
N PRO A 180 13.26 9.87 8.94
CA PRO A 180 12.87 11.12 9.58
C PRO A 180 12.88 10.89 11.09
N SER A 181 13.75 11.62 11.78
CA SER A 181 13.76 11.73 13.24
C SER A 181 12.36 12.14 13.73
N GLN A 182 11.85 11.37 14.69
CA GLN A 182 10.57 11.60 15.34
C GLN A 182 10.49 13.03 15.90
N VAL A 183 9.35 13.65 15.65
CA VAL A 183 8.89 14.87 16.31
C VAL A 183 8.80 14.56 17.80
N THR A 184 9.67 15.17 18.61
CA THR A 184 9.64 15.05 20.07
C THR A 184 8.75 16.17 20.61
N LEU A 185 7.56 15.81 21.09
CA LEU A 185 6.71 16.71 21.88
C LEU A 185 7.32 16.86 23.27
N SER A 186 7.60 18.11 23.65
CA SER A 186 8.05 18.49 24.98
C SER A 186 6.85 18.61 25.92
N ALA A 187 6.91 17.99 27.10
CA ALA A 187 6.02 18.32 28.22
C ALA A 187 6.77 18.26 29.56
N ALA A 188 6.83 19.44 30.17
CA ALA A 188 7.08 19.84 31.56
C ALA A 188 7.47 18.80 32.65
N SER A 189 8.71 18.95 33.13
CA SER A 189 9.18 19.09 34.53
C SER A 189 8.33 18.64 35.74
N SER A 190 8.88 17.68 36.51
CA SER A 190 9.29 17.72 37.96
C SER A 190 9.04 16.37 38.69
N PRO A 191 9.64 16.08 39.87
CA PRO A 191 11.07 15.89 40.15
C PRO A 191 11.40 14.49 40.77
N ASP A 192 12.70 14.22 40.83
CA ASP A 192 13.43 13.10 41.48
C ASP A 192 13.04 12.88 42.98
N PRO A 193 13.26 11.69 43.59
CA PRO A 193 14.61 11.41 44.12
C PRO A 193 15.08 9.93 44.16
N SER A 194 16.33 9.73 43.72
CA SER A 194 17.46 9.04 44.38
C SER A 194 17.28 7.63 44.99
N SER A 195 18.01 6.64 44.45
CA SER A 195 19.17 5.96 45.09
C SER A 195 19.56 4.68 44.32
N GLY A 196 20.86 4.53 44.00
CA GLY A 196 21.42 3.42 43.19
C GLY A 196 21.54 2.08 43.94
N PRO A 197 22.32 1.06 43.46
CA PRO A 197 23.55 1.22 42.67
C PRO A 197 23.69 0.34 41.41
N ALA A 198 24.77 0.64 40.68
CA ALA A 198 25.24 0.14 39.39
C ALA A 198 25.21 -1.37 39.12
N SER A 199 24.98 -1.72 37.85
CA SER A 199 25.38 -3.02 37.25
C SER A 199 25.66 -2.87 35.75
N LYS A 200 26.68 -3.60 35.31
CA LYS A 200 27.47 -3.51 34.06
C LYS A 200 26.67 -3.79 32.76
N PRO A 201 27.18 -3.37 31.57
CA PRO A 201 26.52 -3.65 30.29
C PRO A 201 26.57 -5.13 29.95
N LEU A 202 25.43 -5.72 29.56
CA LEU A 202 25.28 -7.12 29.21
C LEU A 202 25.75 -7.38 27.77
N ASN A 203 26.56 -8.43 27.65
CA ASN A 203 27.23 -8.91 26.45
C ASN A 203 26.31 -9.90 25.70
N MET A 204 26.29 -9.82 24.38
CA MET A 204 25.37 -10.48 23.44
C MET A 204 25.52 -12.02 23.33
N ALA A 205 26.21 -12.69 24.25
CA ALA A 205 26.70 -14.06 24.03
C ALA A 205 25.93 -15.18 24.75
N GLU A 206 24.89 -14.89 25.54
CA GLU A 206 24.35 -15.87 26.50
C GLU A 206 22.89 -16.30 26.28
N PHE A 207 22.39 -16.23 25.03
CA PHE A 207 21.06 -16.76 24.67
C PHE A 207 21.12 -18.05 23.81
N LEU A 208 22.25 -18.75 23.80
CA LEU A 208 22.43 -19.99 23.05
C LEU A 208 22.93 -21.12 23.95
N ALA A 209 22.00 -21.82 24.62
CA ALA A 209 22.25 -23.17 25.16
C ALA A 209 20.94 -24.00 25.25
N GLU A 210 20.70 -24.79 24.18
CA GLU A 210 20.06 -26.13 24.05
C GLU A 210 18.70 -26.48 24.71
N LYS A 211 17.62 -26.84 23.97
CA LYS A 211 17.21 -28.07 23.18
C LYS A 211 16.70 -29.25 24.06
N PRO A 212 15.74 -30.14 23.64
CA PRO A 212 15.78 -30.93 22.38
C PRO A 212 14.43 -31.19 21.62
N VAL A 213 14.45 -31.16 20.27
CA VAL A 213 14.33 -32.28 19.29
C VAL A 213 12.92 -32.56 18.73
N SER A 214 12.73 -32.20 17.45
CA SER A 214 12.13 -33.05 16.40
C SER A 214 12.53 -32.50 15.02
N ALA A 215 13.25 -33.32 14.25
CA ALA A 215 13.71 -33.20 12.85
C ALA A 215 14.57 -31.98 12.41
N PRO A 216 15.60 -32.16 11.56
CA PRO A 216 16.32 -31.04 10.95
C PRO A 216 15.39 -30.31 9.96
N PRO A 217 15.33 -28.96 9.95
CA PRO A 217 14.69 -28.26 8.85
C PRO A 217 15.57 -28.40 7.61
N GLU A 218 15.02 -28.97 6.55
CA GLU A 218 15.62 -28.93 5.21
C GLU A 218 15.96 -27.48 4.82
N PRO A 219 17.04 -27.26 4.02
CA PRO A 219 17.37 -25.92 3.52
C PRO A 219 16.19 -25.36 2.73
N LYS A 220 15.54 -24.32 3.25
CA LYS A 220 14.39 -23.67 2.61
C LYS A 220 14.88 -22.77 1.48
N GLN A 221 15.28 -23.37 0.35
CA GLN A 221 15.48 -22.60 -0.88
C GLN A 221 14.24 -21.73 -1.12
N ILE A 222 14.43 -20.40 -1.20
CA ILE A 222 13.37 -19.47 -1.57
C ILE A 222 13.10 -19.62 -3.08
N ASN A 223 12.43 -20.70 -3.47
CA ASN A 223 12.10 -20.99 -4.87
C ASN A 223 10.85 -20.22 -5.32
N MET A 224 10.99 -18.91 -5.50
CA MET A 224 9.90 -18.03 -5.94
C MET A 224 9.51 -18.19 -7.42
N SER A 225 10.07 -19.16 -8.15
CA SER A 225 9.98 -19.23 -9.61
C SER A 225 8.67 -19.85 -10.11
N LYS A 226 8.01 -20.72 -9.32
CA LYS A 226 6.79 -21.46 -9.71
C LYS A 226 5.57 -21.30 -8.78
N ASP A 227 5.69 -20.53 -7.71
CA ASP A 227 4.62 -20.38 -6.74
C ASP A 227 3.49 -19.45 -7.22
N SER A 228 2.24 -19.76 -6.83
CA SER A 228 1.09 -18.86 -7.02
C SER A 228 1.33 -17.51 -6.35
N HIS A 229 0.77 -16.43 -6.88
CA HIS A 229 0.93 -15.10 -6.28
C HIS A 229 0.48 -15.04 -4.82
N THR A 230 -0.51 -15.84 -4.45
CA THR A 230 -0.93 -16.02 -3.05
C THR A 230 0.16 -16.63 -2.18
N ALA A 231 0.85 -17.67 -2.66
CA ALA A 231 1.95 -18.31 -1.93
C ALA A 231 3.14 -17.35 -1.81
N ARG A 232 3.46 -16.62 -2.89
CA ARG A 232 4.52 -15.60 -2.87
C ARG A 232 4.23 -14.49 -1.89
N LEU A 233 2.98 -14.00 -1.83
CA LEU A 233 2.61 -12.99 -0.84
C LEU A 233 2.84 -13.50 0.58
N LYS A 234 2.48 -14.76 0.89
CA LYS A 234 2.74 -15.34 2.22
C LYS A 234 4.23 -15.34 2.56
N GLN A 235 5.10 -15.74 1.63
CA GLN A 235 6.55 -15.71 1.84
C GLN A 235 7.07 -14.28 2.03
N ILE A 236 6.64 -13.32 1.19
CA ILE A 236 6.97 -11.89 1.35
C ILE A 236 6.53 -11.37 2.71
N LEU A 237 5.35 -11.77 3.19
CA LEU A 237 4.81 -11.37 4.47
C LEU A 237 5.46 -12.08 5.66
N GLN A 238 6.21 -13.17 5.46
CA GLN A 238 6.93 -13.89 6.52
C GLN A 238 8.36 -13.37 6.67
N GLU A 239 9.04 -13.12 5.56
CA GLU A 239 10.45 -12.72 5.52
C GLU A 239 10.60 -11.20 5.76
N PRO A 240 11.23 -10.74 6.87
CA PRO A 240 11.34 -9.31 7.18
C PRO A 240 11.99 -8.46 6.09
N ALA A 241 13.03 -8.98 5.42
CA ALA A 241 13.73 -8.26 4.35
C ALA A 241 12.81 -8.04 3.12
N LEU A 242 12.11 -9.10 2.70
CA LEU A 242 11.13 -9.02 1.60
C LEU A 242 9.94 -8.15 1.97
N ARG A 243 9.45 -8.24 3.22
CA ARG A 243 8.35 -7.42 3.73
C ARG A 243 8.71 -5.93 3.70
N SER A 244 9.93 -5.58 4.13
CA SER A 244 10.44 -4.20 4.11
C SER A 244 10.50 -3.65 2.68
N LEU A 245 11.06 -4.43 1.76
CA LEU A 245 11.14 -4.04 0.36
C LEU A 245 9.75 -3.94 -0.30
N PHE A 246 8.84 -4.84 0.03
CA PHE A 246 7.46 -4.81 -0.45
C PHE A 246 6.70 -3.59 0.07
N ARG A 247 6.92 -3.20 1.33
CA ARG A 247 6.38 -1.96 1.91
C ARG A 247 6.84 -0.73 1.13
N GLU A 248 8.13 -0.62 0.82
CA GLU A 248 8.65 0.47 0.01
C GLU A 248 8.05 0.47 -1.40
N TYR A 249 7.92 -0.71 -2.01
CA TYR A 249 7.24 -0.87 -3.29
C TYR A 249 5.80 -0.36 -3.22
N LEU A 250 4.98 -0.80 -2.25
CA LEU A 250 3.59 -0.36 -2.11
C LEU A 250 3.49 1.16 -1.86
N ARG A 251 4.40 1.74 -1.07
CA ARG A 251 4.49 3.19 -0.85
C ARG A 251 4.74 3.95 -2.16
N SER A 252 5.65 3.46 -3.00
CA SER A 252 5.89 4.05 -4.33
C SER A 252 4.71 3.90 -5.30
N ASN A 253 3.80 2.94 -5.03
CA ASN A 253 2.56 2.72 -5.79
C ASN A 253 1.33 3.35 -5.13
N PHE A 254 1.50 4.11 -4.04
CA PHE A 254 0.41 4.74 -3.29
C PHE A 254 -0.65 3.73 -2.82
N CYS A 255 -0.20 2.56 -2.37
CA CYS A 255 -1.08 1.51 -1.86
C CYS A 255 -0.50 0.82 -0.60
N GLU A 256 0.32 1.55 0.17
CA GLU A 256 0.98 1.07 1.41
C GLU A 256 -0.02 0.75 2.52
N GLU A 257 -1.17 1.44 2.54
CA GLU A 257 -2.25 1.24 3.51
C GLU A 257 -2.72 -0.22 3.55
N ASN A 258 -2.70 -0.92 2.40
CA ASN A 258 -3.08 -2.33 2.31
C ASN A 258 -2.20 -3.24 3.17
N LEU A 259 -0.89 -3.02 3.16
CA LEU A 259 0.04 -3.81 3.96
C LEU A 259 0.00 -3.39 5.43
N SER A 260 -0.14 -2.10 5.69
CA SER A 260 -0.18 -1.57 7.07
C SER A 260 -1.42 -2.10 7.80
N PHE A 261 -2.59 -2.00 7.17
CA PHE A 261 -3.82 -2.61 7.67
C PHE A 261 -3.68 -4.12 7.89
N TRP A 262 -3.10 -4.85 6.93
CA TRP A 262 -2.93 -6.30 7.06
C TRP A 262 -2.10 -6.67 8.29
N LEU A 263 -1.03 -5.93 8.57
CA LEU A 263 -0.15 -6.12 9.73
C LEU A 263 -0.82 -5.72 11.05
N ASP A 264 -1.56 -4.61 11.06
CA ASP A 264 -2.27 -4.13 12.26
C ASP A 264 -3.37 -5.12 12.67
N VAL A 265 -4.10 -5.69 11.70
CA VAL A 265 -5.07 -6.77 11.98
C VAL A 265 -4.38 -8.04 12.47
N GLU A 266 -3.21 -8.40 11.93
CA GLU A 266 -2.45 -9.56 12.38
C GLU A 266 -1.95 -9.40 13.83
N ASP A 267 -1.52 -8.19 14.22
CA ASP A 267 -1.15 -7.86 15.59
C ASP A 267 -2.37 -7.85 16.52
N PHE A 268 -3.48 -7.25 16.07
CA PHE A 268 -4.75 -7.25 16.80
C PHE A 268 -5.22 -8.67 17.12
N LYS A 269 -5.25 -9.56 16.12
CA LYS A 269 -5.58 -10.98 16.30
C LYS A 269 -4.66 -11.68 17.29
N ARG A 270 -3.36 -11.43 17.21
CA ARG A 270 -2.37 -12.01 18.12
C ARG A 270 -2.63 -11.58 19.56
N ARG A 271 -2.93 -10.30 19.80
CA ARG A 271 -3.25 -9.76 21.13
C ARG A 271 -4.59 -10.27 21.64
N PHE A 272 -5.58 -10.38 20.77
CA PHE A 272 -6.90 -10.92 21.10
C PHE A 272 -6.82 -12.40 21.53
N ASN A 273 -6.13 -13.24 20.75
CA ASN A 273 -5.97 -14.66 21.07
C ASN A 273 -5.20 -14.91 22.38
N LYS A 274 -4.21 -14.07 22.69
CA LYS A 274 -3.52 -14.10 23.98
C LYS A 274 -4.46 -13.78 25.15
N SER A 275 -5.41 -12.84 24.96
CA SER A 275 -6.43 -12.51 25.94
C SER A 275 -7.40 -13.66 26.19
N SER A 276 -7.96 -14.22 25.10
CA SER A 276 -8.97 -15.29 25.17
C SER A 276 -8.42 -16.58 25.77
N SER A 277 -7.16 -16.92 25.49
CA SER A 277 -6.48 -18.09 26.08
C SER A 277 -6.15 -17.90 27.56
N ALA A 278 -5.76 -16.70 27.99
CA ALA A 278 -5.54 -16.38 29.40
C ALA A 278 -6.84 -16.40 30.22
N ALA A 279 -7.94 -15.88 29.66
CA ALA A 279 -9.26 -15.92 30.29
C ALA A 279 -9.79 -17.36 30.47
N ALA A 280 -9.64 -18.21 29.45
CA ALA A 280 -10.05 -19.60 29.50
C ALA A 280 -9.20 -20.45 30.46
N ALA A 281 -7.89 -20.17 30.56
CA ALA A 281 -7.01 -20.84 31.51
C ALA A 281 -7.35 -20.47 32.97
N ALA A 282 -7.74 -19.22 33.24
CA ALA A 282 -8.18 -18.80 34.56
C ALA A 282 -9.49 -19.48 35.00
N SER A 283 -10.44 -19.68 34.07
CA SER A 283 -11.73 -20.32 34.37
C SER A 283 -11.67 -21.84 34.55
N ASN A 284 -10.61 -22.51 34.06
CA ASN A 284 -10.46 -23.97 34.12
C ASN A 284 -9.54 -24.47 35.26
N SER A 285 -9.19 -23.60 36.20
CA SER A 285 -8.47 -23.99 37.42
C SER A 285 -9.39 -24.81 38.33
N PRO A 286 -9.06 -26.06 38.72
CA PRO A 286 -9.83 -26.77 39.74
C PRO A 286 -9.76 -26.00 41.05
N GLN A 287 -10.90 -25.56 41.58
CA GLN A 287 -10.98 -25.03 42.94
C GLN A 287 -10.42 -26.08 43.92
N PRO A 288 -9.40 -25.77 44.74
CA PRO A 288 -9.07 -26.59 45.88
C PRO A 288 -10.18 -26.38 46.92
N SER A 289 -10.94 -27.43 47.20
CA SER A 289 -11.89 -27.49 48.31
C SER A 289 -11.13 -27.56 49.64
N SER A 290 -10.85 -26.41 50.26
CA SER A 290 -10.73 -26.29 51.72
C SER A 290 -10.71 -24.84 52.20
N PRO A 291 -11.29 -24.52 53.38
CA PRO A 291 -11.37 -23.15 53.90
C PRO A 291 -10.27 -22.87 54.92
N GLN A 292 -9.35 -21.96 54.62
CA GLN A 292 -8.80 -20.99 55.59
C GLN A 292 -7.87 -19.95 54.92
N PRO A 293 -7.93 -18.67 55.32
CA PRO A 293 -7.15 -17.60 54.71
C PRO A 293 -5.74 -17.55 55.34
N ALA A 294 -4.72 -17.93 54.58
CA ALA A 294 -3.33 -17.58 54.89
C ALA A 294 -3.02 -16.22 54.25
N ALA A 295 -2.87 -15.20 55.10
CA ALA A 295 -2.41 -13.87 54.70
C ALA A 295 -1.01 -13.96 54.07
N GLY A 296 -0.89 -13.65 52.77
CA GLY A 296 0.41 -13.50 52.11
C GLY A 296 0.51 -13.88 50.64
N ALA A 297 -0.50 -14.54 50.05
CA ALA A 297 -0.47 -14.84 48.62
C ALA A 297 -0.98 -13.65 47.80
N GLN A 298 -0.07 -12.98 47.10
CA GLN A 298 -0.40 -11.97 46.08
C GLN A 298 -1.36 -12.60 45.06
N GLN A 299 -2.61 -12.12 45.05
CA GLN A 299 -3.56 -12.39 43.98
C GLN A 299 -2.95 -11.95 42.64
N PRO A 300 -3.16 -12.67 41.54
CA PRO A 300 -2.74 -12.21 40.22
C PRO A 300 -3.38 -10.84 39.94
N PRO A 301 -2.66 -9.91 39.29
CA PRO A 301 -3.08 -8.52 39.23
C PRO A 301 -4.32 -8.38 38.34
N HIS A 302 -5.52 -8.30 38.95
CA HIS A 302 -6.79 -8.08 38.25
C HIS A 302 -6.74 -6.89 37.27
N GLY A 303 -5.95 -5.86 37.56
CA GLY A 303 -5.79 -4.69 36.69
C GLY A 303 -4.99 -4.94 35.39
N ALA A 304 -4.18 -6.00 35.30
CA ALA A 304 -3.42 -6.28 34.07
C ALA A 304 -4.32 -6.80 32.94
N MET A 305 -5.35 -7.58 33.29
CA MET A 305 -6.32 -8.13 32.35
C MET A 305 -7.29 -7.05 31.86
N GLU A 306 -7.76 -6.18 32.77
CA GLU A 306 -8.59 -5.02 32.43
C GLU A 306 -7.83 -3.99 31.56
N LYS A 307 -6.54 -3.75 31.84
CA LYS A 307 -5.68 -2.92 30.99
C LYS A 307 -5.53 -3.51 29.58
N HIS A 308 -5.29 -4.82 29.48
CA HIS A 308 -5.16 -5.50 28.19
C HIS A 308 -6.46 -5.48 27.39
N GLU A 309 -7.61 -5.60 28.04
CA GLU A 309 -8.93 -5.44 27.42
C GLU A 309 -9.13 -4.02 26.88
N ASN A 310 -8.80 -2.99 27.66
CA ASN A 310 -8.84 -1.60 27.21
C ASN A 310 -7.89 -1.35 26.02
N ASP A 311 -6.69 -1.94 26.03
CA ASP A 311 -5.73 -1.85 24.91
C ASP A 311 -6.28 -2.47 23.63
N LEU A 312 -7.03 -3.59 23.72
CA LEU A 312 -7.68 -4.21 22.58
C LEU A 312 -8.82 -3.35 22.02
N ILE A 313 -9.62 -2.75 22.90
CA ILE A 313 -10.69 -1.82 22.52
C ILE A 313 -10.07 -0.63 21.78
N LEU A 314 -9.03 -0.01 22.35
CA LEU A 314 -8.34 1.12 21.73
C LEU A 314 -7.77 0.74 20.35
N LEU A 315 -7.07 -0.38 20.25
CA LEU A 315 -6.50 -0.85 18.98
C LEU A 315 -7.57 -1.07 17.91
N THR A 316 -8.74 -1.56 18.30
CA THR A 316 -9.88 -1.74 17.40
C THR A 316 -10.32 -0.40 16.80
N PHE A 317 -10.52 0.62 17.62
CA PHE A 317 -10.91 1.94 17.13
C PHE A 317 -9.80 2.65 16.36
N VAL A 318 -8.53 2.44 16.71
CA VAL A 318 -7.40 2.95 15.93
C VAL A 318 -7.42 2.36 14.52
N ILE A 319 -7.60 1.03 14.38
CA ILE A 319 -7.71 0.38 13.07
C ILE A 319 -8.92 0.93 12.29
N TYR A 320 -10.07 1.05 12.95
CA TYR A 320 -11.27 1.59 12.33
C TYR A 320 -11.08 3.01 11.79
N ASN A 321 -10.60 3.94 12.62
CA ASN A 321 -10.44 5.35 12.26
C ASN A 321 -9.31 5.57 11.24
N THR A 322 -8.29 4.72 11.24
CA THR A 322 -7.14 4.87 10.33
C THR A 322 -7.45 4.39 8.92
N TYR A 323 -8.24 3.32 8.78
CA TYR A 323 -8.37 2.59 7.51
C TYR A 323 -9.79 2.37 6.99
N LEU A 324 -10.81 2.40 7.86
CA LEU A 324 -12.13 1.82 7.54
C LEU A 324 -13.30 2.80 7.59
N ILE A 325 -13.21 3.87 8.39
CA ILE A 325 -14.21 4.93 8.40
C ILE A 325 -14.23 5.66 7.04
N PRO A 326 -15.39 6.15 6.56
CA PRO A 326 -15.42 6.98 5.36
C PRO A 326 -14.47 8.18 5.48
N ALA A 327 -13.71 8.45 4.42
CA ALA A 327 -12.68 9.48 4.38
C ALA A 327 -11.53 9.28 5.38
N ALA A 328 -11.26 8.04 5.78
CA ALA A 328 -10.10 7.71 6.59
C ALA A 328 -8.78 8.19 5.92
N PRO A 329 -7.78 8.63 6.70
CA PRO A 329 -6.53 9.13 6.15
C PRO A 329 -5.78 8.08 5.31
N SER A 330 -5.96 6.80 5.63
CA SER A 330 -5.41 5.66 4.90
C SER A 330 -6.53 4.70 4.47
N GLU A 331 -7.63 5.24 3.94
CA GLU A 331 -8.80 4.47 3.56
C GLU A 331 -8.49 3.32 2.57
N LEU A 332 -9.02 2.14 2.87
CA LEU A 332 -8.86 0.94 2.05
C LEU A 332 -9.81 0.91 0.84
N ASN A 333 -9.32 0.38 -0.27
CA ASN A 333 -10.15 0.08 -1.43
C ASN A 333 -10.96 -1.21 -1.23
N LEU A 334 -12.07 -1.11 -0.49
CA LEU A 334 -13.00 -2.21 -0.21
C LEU A 334 -14.25 -2.14 -1.11
N ASP A 335 -14.87 -3.30 -1.33
CA ASP A 335 -16.18 -3.40 -1.97
C ASP A 335 -17.28 -2.78 -1.09
N HIS A 336 -18.31 -2.20 -1.72
CA HIS A 336 -19.42 -1.52 -1.04
C HIS A 336 -20.13 -2.43 -0.03
N GLN A 337 -20.30 -3.71 -0.33
CA GLN A 337 -21.05 -4.62 0.55
C GLN A 337 -20.36 -4.83 1.90
N ILE A 338 -19.03 -5.04 1.88
CA ILE A 338 -18.24 -5.26 3.10
C ILE A 338 -18.14 -3.96 3.90
N ARG A 339 -18.01 -2.82 3.21
CA ARG A 339 -17.97 -1.50 3.83
C ARG A 339 -19.30 -1.19 4.54
N ALA A 340 -20.43 -1.40 3.88
CA ALA A 340 -21.76 -1.17 4.45
C ALA A 340 -22.01 -2.05 5.68
N GLU A 341 -21.62 -3.34 5.63
CA GLU A 341 -21.74 -4.26 6.75
C GLU A 341 -20.95 -3.77 7.98
N LEU A 342 -19.70 -3.33 7.78
CA LEU A 342 -18.87 -2.80 8.86
C LEU A 342 -19.44 -1.53 9.48
N ILE A 343 -19.87 -0.57 8.65
CA ILE A 343 -20.41 0.71 9.11
C ILE A 343 -21.69 0.49 9.92
N ASN A 344 -22.59 -0.36 9.44
CA ASN A 344 -23.82 -0.69 10.15
C ASN A 344 -23.53 -1.32 11.51
N TYR A 345 -22.55 -2.24 11.57
CA TYR A 345 -22.18 -2.89 12.81
C TYR A 345 -21.50 -1.93 13.81
N MET A 346 -20.63 -1.04 13.34
CA MET A 346 -20.03 0.00 14.18
C MET A 346 -21.06 0.98 14.71
N ASN A 347 -22.03 1.38 13.89
CA ASN A 347 -23.14 2.21 14.34
C ASN A 347 -23.98 1.49 15.40
N GLU A 348 -24.29 0.20 15.22
CA GLU A 348 -25.01 -0.60 16.22
C GLU A 348 -24.28 -0.61 17.57
N ILE A 349 -22.97 -0.83 17.57
CA ILE A 349 -22.13 -0.80 18.79
C ILE A 349 -22.14 0.59 19.44
N LEU A 350 -22.01 1.66 18.65
CA LEU A 350 -21.99 3.04 19.16
C LEU A 350 -23.33 3.46 19.76
N HIS A 351 -24.46 2.99 19.19
CA HIS A 351 -25.81 3.35 19.66
C HIS A 351 -26.34 2.42 20.76
N SER A 352 -25.80 1.21 20.89
CA SER A 352 -26.19 0.24 21.93
C SER A 352 -25.69 0.59 23.33
N ASN A 353 -24.80 1.59 23.47
CA ASN A 353 -24.24 2.00 24.76
C ASN A 353 -24.31 3.52 25.01
N PRO A 354 -25.51 4.13 25.12
CA PRO A 354 -25.67 5.58 25.30
C PRO A 354 -25.26 6.09 26.71
N GLY A 355 -24.83 5.22 27.63
CA GLY A 355 -24.46 5.55 29.01
C GLY A 355 -23.00 5.25 29.41
N GLY A 356 -22.18 4.70 28.51
CA GLY A 356 -20.76 4.49 28.77
C GLY A 356 -19.99 5.78 28.51
N ALA A 357 -19.33 6.34 29.53
CA ALA A 357 -18.53 7.56 29.42
C ALA A 357 -17.65 7.54 28.15
N THR A 358 -17.98 8.36 27.15
CA THR A 358 -17.14 8.53 25.97
C THR A 358 -15.79 9.06 26.45
N GLN A 359 -14.75 8.23 26.37
CA GLN A 359 -13.40 8.73 26.60
C GLN A 359 -13.00 9.46 25.31
N THR A 360 -13.06 10.79 25.37
CA THR A 360 -12.44 11.65 24.37
C THR A 360 -10.94 11.53 24.55
N GLY A 361 -10.27 10.82 23.63
CA GLY A 361 -8.83 10.96 23.48
C GLY A 361 -8.48 12.42 23.14
N ALA A 362 -7.22 12.81 23.37
CA ALA A 362 -6.72 14.17 23.13
C ALA A 362 -6.98 14.72 21.71
N ASP A 363 -7.33 13.84 20.76
CA ASP A 363 -7.60 14.14 19.36
C ASP A 363 -9.11 14.22 19.01
N GLY A 364 -10.01 14.33 20.00
CA GLY A 364 -11.43 14.62 19.78
C GLY A 364 -12.31 13.46 19.29
N HIS A 365 -11.79 12.23 19.23
CA HIS A 365 -12.54 11.05 18.82
C HIS A 365 -13.16 10.34 20.03
N SER A 366 -14.48 10.12 20.00
CA SER A 366 -15.23 9.43 21.07
C SER A 366 -15.02 7.93 21.00
N VAL A 367 -14.35 7.35 22.00
CA VAL A 367 -14.20 5.90 22.16
C VAL A 367 -15.23 5.41 23.19
N PRO A 368 -16.06 4.39 22.90
CA PRO A 368 -16.93 3.75 23.88
C PRO A 368 -16.13 3.22 25.08
N ALA A 369 -16.59 3.52 26.30
CA ALA A 369 -15.90 3.16 27.54
C ALA A 369 -15.68 1.64 27.72
N LYS A 370 -16.57 0.82 27.16
CA LYS A 370 -16.59 -0.64 27.28
C LYS A 370 -17.22 -1.24 26.04
N LEU A 371 -16.49 -2.12 25.35
CA LEU A 371 -17.04 -3.08 24.39
C LEU A 371 -17.19 -4.41 25.10
N HIS A 372 -18.32 -5.09 24.92
CA HIS A 372 -18.50 -6.43 25.45
C HIS A 372 -17.66 -7.44 24.64
N ALA A 373 -17.18 -8.51 25.27
CA ALA A 373 -16.33 -9.52 24.64
C ALA A 373 -16.91 -10.09 23.32
N LYS A 374 -18.25 -10.19 23.24
CA LYS A 374 -18.95 -10.64 22.02
C LYS A 374 -18.86 -9.63 20.86
N GLU A 375 -18.89 -8.33 21.16
CA GLU A 375 -18.78 -7.26 20.16
C GLU A 375 -17.36 -7.21 19.59
N LEU A 376 -16.37 -7.31 20.47
CA LEU A 376 -14.97 -7.39 20.08
C LEU A 376 -14.68 -8.64 19.22
N GLN A 377 -15.25 -9.79 19.56
CA GLN A 377 -15.13 -11.01 18.76
C GLN A 377 -15.73 -10.86 17.35
N ASN A 378 -16.87 -10.18 17.21
CA ASN A 378 -17.47 -9.91 15.91
C ASN A 378 -16.61 -8.93 15.08
N LEU A 379 -16.01 -7.93 15.73
CA LEU A 379 -15.07 -7.00 15.08
C LEU A 379 -13.82 -7.72 14.58
N VAL A 380 -13.27 -8.66 15.36
CA VAL A 380 -12.17 -9.54 14.91
C VAL A 380 -12.56 -10.27 13.63
N TYR A 381 -13.76 -10.87 13.59
CA TYR A 381 -14.24 -11.60 12.41
C TYR A 381 -14.40 -10.70 11.18
N LEU A 382 -14.96 -9.50 11.34
CA LEU A 382 -15.08 -8.51 10.25
C LEU A 382 -13.69 -8.08 9.76
N TYR A 383 -12.76 -7.80 10.66
CA TYR A 383 -11.40 -7.42 10.30
C TYR A 383 -10.66 -8.54 9.59
N GLU A 384 -10.86 -9.81 9.97
CA GLU A 384 -10.31 -10.96 9.26
C GLU A 384 -10.83 -11.09 7.84
N ARG A 385 -12.14 -10.89 7.63
CA ARG A 385 -12.74 -10.89 6.29
C ARG A 385 -12.15 -9.79 5.41
N ILE A 386 -12.00 -8.59 5.96
CA ILE A 386 -11.37 -7.46 5.27
C ILE A 386 -9.89 -7.75 5.00
N GLN A 387 -9.15 -8.24 5.99
CA GLN A 387 -7.73 -8.64 5.89
C GLN A 387 -7.53 -9.64 4.75
N TYR A 388 -8.41 -10.63 4.62
CA TYR A 388 -8.36 -11.60 3.53
C TYR A 388 -8.68 -10.97 2.16
N HIS A 389 -9.63 -10.04 2.10
CA HIS A 389 -9.90 -9.28 0.88
C HIS A 389 -8.66 -8.49 0.43
N ILE A 390 -8.04 -7.75 1.34
CA ILE A 390 -6.83 -6.95 1.09
C ILE A 390 -5.64 -7.84 0.74
N PHE A 391 -5.50 -8.99 1.39
CA PHE A 391 -4.49 -9.98 1.03
C PHE A 391 -4.65 -10.43 -0.44
N LYS A 392 -5.87 -10.78 -0.87
CA LYS A 392 -6.13 -11.14 -2.27
C LYS A 392 -5.87 -9.96 -3.23
N LEU A 393 -6.25 -8.75 -2.85
CA LEU A 393 -5.98 -7.54 -3.63
C LEU A 393 -4.48 -7.36 -3.88
N MET A 394 -3.66 -7.43 -2.82
CA MET A 394 -2.20 -7.34 -2.94
C MET A 394 -1.62 -8.50 -3.76
N ALA A 395 -2.09 -9.73 -3.53
CA ALA A 395 -1.62 -10.91 -4.26
C ALA A 395 -1.92 -10.81 -5.76
N MET A 396 -3.07 -10.27 -6.15
CA MET A 396 -3.48 -10.20 -7.56
C MET A 396 -2.91 -8.99 -8.29
N ASP A 397 -2.80 -7.82 -7.64
CA ASP A 397 -2.39 -6.59 -8.34
C ASP A 397 -0.94 -6.17 -8.04
N SER A 398 -0.50 -6.28 -6.80
CA SER A 398 0.80 -5.76 -6.37
C SER A 398 1.93 -6.77 -6.53
N VAL A 399 1.72 -8.01 -6.11
CA VAL A 399 2.75 -9.07 -6.14
C VAL A 399 3.27 -9.37 -7.55
N PRO A 400 2.44 -9.51 -8.61
CA PRO A 400 2.94 -9.86 -9.95
C PRO A 400 3.87 -8.79 -10.54
N LYS A 401 3.69 -7.54 -10.12
CA LYS A 401 4.52 -6.40 -10.52
C LYS A 401 5.76 -6.29 -9.64
N PHE A 402 5.61 -6.46 -8.32
CA PHE A 402 6.68 -6.40 -7.34
C PHE A 402 7.82 -7.39 -7.64
N ILE A 403 7.48 -8.65 -7.94
CA ILE A 403 8.47 -9.71 -8.22
C ILE A 403 9.30 -9.46 -9.48
N LYS A 404 8.86 -8.55 -10.36
CA LYS A 404 9.58 -8.17 -11.59
C LYS A 404 10.53 -7.00 -11.37
N THR A 405 10.51 -6.37 -10.19
CA THR A 405 11.38 -5.23 -9.90
C THR A 405 12.83 -5.67 -9.72
N GLU A 406 13.77 -4.87 -10.20
CA GLU A 406 15.21 -5.17 -10.06
C GLU A 406 15.64 -5.31 -8.60
N ARG A 407 15.10 -4.45 -7.71
CA ARG A 407 15.40 -4.52 -6.28
C ARG A 407 15.01 -5.86 -5.67
N PHE A 408 13.85 -6.41 -6.05
CA PHE A 408 13.41 -7.73 -5.59
C PHE A 408 14.32 -8.83 -6.13
N LEU A 409 14.62 -8.82 -7.43
CA LEU A 409 15.49 -9.82 -8.06
C LEU A 409 16.90 -9.83 -7.45
N ASN A 410 17.46 -8.65 -7.15
CA ASN A 410 18.76 -8.52 -6.51
C ASN A 410 18.73 -9.02 -5.06
N LEU A 411 17.69 -8.71 -4.30
CA LEU A 411 17.56 -9.18 -2.92
C LEU A 411 17.42 -10.71 -2.86
N VAL A 412 16.60 -11.31 -3.72
CA VAL A 412 16.46 -12.78 -3.79
C VAL A 412 17.77 -13.46 -4.20
N LYS A 413 18.50 -12.89 -5.16
CA LYS A 413 19.84 -13.38 -5.52
C LYS A 413 20.80 -13.36 -4.33
N ASN A 414 20.82 -12.27 -3.57
CA ASN A 414 21.70 -12.12 -2.41
C ASN A 414 21.30 -13.08 -1.27
N LEU A 415 20.00 -13.23 -0.99
CA LEU A 415 19.50 -14.17 0.02
C LEU A 415 19.90 -15.62 -0.32
N ASN A 416 19.71 -16.02 -1.58
CA ASN A 416 20.11 -17.35 -2.02
C ASN A 416 21.64 -17.55 -1.92
N GLN A 417 22.45 -16.54 -2.26
CA GLN A 417 23.92 -16.62 -2.15
C GLN A 417 24.39 -16.74 -0.69
N LEU A 418 23.73 -16.06 0.24
CA LEU A 418 24.04 -16.14 1.67
C LEU A 418 23.70 -17.53 2.23
N GLU A 419 22.58 -18.13 1.84
CA GLU A 419 22.23 -19.50 2.22
C GLU A 419 23.26 -20.53 1.72
N PHE A 420 23.79 -20.38 0.49
CA PHE A 420 24.85 -21.24 -0.04
C PHE A 420 26.17 -21.08 0.73
N ALA A 421 26.54 -19.84 1.08
CA ALA A 421 27.75 -19.58 1.84
C ALA A 421 27.70 -20.12 3.28
N GLU A 422 26.53 -20.06 3.93
CA GLU A 422 26.31 -20.68 5.25
C GLU A 422 26.33 -22.22 5.18
N TYR A 423 25.83 -22.81 4.11
CA TYR A 423 25.84 -24.26 3.90
C TYR A 423 27.26 -24.80 3.65
N ASP A 424 28.07 -24.10 2.84
CA ASP A 424 29.48 -24.44 2.60
C ASP A 424 30.34 -24.23 3.86
N ALA A 425 30.07 -23.18 4.64
CA ALA A 425 30.75 -22.92 5.92
C ALA A 425 30.38 -23.93 7.03
N ALA A 426 29.17 -24.50 6.98
CA ALA A 426 28.71 -25.52 7.92
C ALA A 426 29.25 -26.95 7.64
N GLY A 427 30.07 -27.12 6.60
CA GLY A 427 30.80 -28.37 6.36
C GLY A 427 29.92 -29.56 5.99
N GLY A 428 29.04 -29.40 4.99
CA GLY A 428 28.19 -30.46 4.46
C GLY A 428 28.96 -31.64 3.88
N LYS A 429 29.34 -32.60 4.74
CA LYS A 429 29.68 -33.98 4.33
C LYS A 429 28.38 -34.73 4.12
N ASP A 430 27.96 -34.78 2.86
CA ASP A 430 27.22 -35.86 2.18
C ASP A 430 26.49 -35.26 0.99
N ALA A 431 27.21 -35.13 -0.13
CA ALA A 431 26.58 -34.90 -1.43
C ALA A 431 26.11 -36.27 -1.96
N PRO A 432 24.81 -36.49 -2.23
CA PRO A 432 24.43 -37.56 -3.14
C PRO A 432 24.91 -37.15 -4.53
N ASP A 433 25.72 -38.02 -5.12
CA ASP A 433 26.22 -37.95 -6.49
C ASP A 433 25.03 -38.14 -7.44
N ASP A 434 24.31 -37.05 -7.73
CA ASP A 434 23.22 -37.04 -8.71
C ASP A 434 23.53 -36.03 -9.81
N GLU A 435 24.14 -36.57 -10.87
CA GLU A 435 24.67 -35.93 -12.07
C GLU A 435 23.56 -35.34 -13.00
N LYS A 436 22.55 -34.66 -12.44
CA LYS A 436 21.41 -34.13 -13.22
C LYS A 436 20.96 -32.70 -12.96
N SER A 437 21.62 -31.92 -12.08
CA SER A 437 21.27 -30.51 -11.85
C SER A 437 22.37 -29.49 -12.19
N ARG A 438 23.17 -29.75 -13.22
CA ARG A 438 23.90 -28.67 -13.92
C ARG A 438 23.05 -28.12 -15.06
N THR A 439 22.04 -27.33 -14.74
CA THR A 439 21.38 -26.49 -15.75
C THR A 439 22.27 -25.29 -16.03
N TYR A 440 23.00 -25.38 -17.13
CA TYR A 440 23.82 -24.33 -17.71
C TYR A 440 23.05 -23.02 -17.85
N LEU A 441 23.49 -21.96 -17.14
CA LEU A 441 23.28 -20.58 -17.59
C LEU A 441 24.31 -20.33 -18.69
N THR A 442 23.94 -20.64 -19.93
CA THR A 442 24.71 -20.22 -21.11
C THR A 442 24.51 -18.71 -21.26
N VAL A 443 25.44 -17.94 -20.70
CA VAL A 443 25.63 -16.54 -21.09
C VAL A 443 26.08 -16.55 -22.55
N SER A 444 25.32 -15.85 -23.38
CA SER A 444 25.53 -15.66 -24.82
C SER A 444 27.01 -15.35 -25.14
N GLY A 445 27.68 -16.30 -25.80
CA GLY A 445 29.06 -16.20 -26.29
C GLY A 445 29.29 -15.18 -27.41
N ALA A 446 28.37 -14.25 -27.64
CA ALA A 446 28.48 -13.21 -28.67
C ALA A 446 29.19 -11.94 -28.16
N ALA A 447 29.24 -11.68 -26.85
CA ALA A 447 29.85 -10.47 -26.30
C ALA A 447 31.38 -10.59 -26.08
N ASN A 448 31.90 -11.80 -25.83
CA ASN A 448 33.34 -11.99 -25.57
C ASN A 448 34.18 -12.19 -26.85
N GLN A 449 33.59 -12.58 -27.98
CA GLN A 449 34.33 -12.70 -29.24
C GLN A 449 34.62 -11.34 -29.89
N GLN A 450 33.74 -10.34 -29.72
CA GLN A 450 33.98 -8.97 -30.23
C GLN A 450 35.02 -8.21 -29.40
N ALA A 451 35.12 -8.46 -28.09
CA ALA A 451 36.13 -7.85 -27.23
C ALA A 451 37.54 -8.42 -27.46
N GLN A 452 37.67 -9.71 -27.79
CA GLN A 452 38.97 -10.33 -28.09
C GLN A 452 39.48 -10.05 -29.52
N GLN A 453 38.61 -9.85 -30.51
CA GLN A 453 39.04 -9.48 -31.86
C GLN A 453 39.53 -8.02 -31.96
N GLN A 454 39.02 -7.08 -31.15
CA GLN A 454 39.52 -5.71 -31.12
C GLN A 454 40.88 -5.54 -30.41
N GLN A 455 41.20 -6.41 -29.45
CA GLN A 455 42.53 -6.40 -28.80
C GLN A 455 43.62 -7.07 -29.63
N GLN A 456 43.30 -8.05 -30.48
CA GLN A 456 44.29 -8.69 -31.35
C GLN A 456 44.66 -7.84 -32.59
N HIS A 457 43.76 -6.97 -33.06
CA HIS A 457 44.06 -6.07 -34.19
C HIS A 457 44.97 -4.87 -33.83
N SER A 458 45.25 -4.66 -32.54
CA SER A 458 46.08 -3.54 -32.06
C SER A 458 47.56 -3.91 -31.83
N LEU A 459 47.94 -5.18 -32.04
CA LEU A 459 49.29 -5.69 -31.75
C LEU A 459 50.00 -6.36 -32.93
N GLN A 460 49.41 -6.31 -34.13
CA GLN A 460 50.08 -6.76 -35.36
C GLN A 460 49.90 -5.73 -36.47
N HIS A 461 50.73 -4.70 -36.45
CA HIS A 461 51.49 -4.28 -37.62
C HIS A 461 52.69 -3.45 -37.16
N PRO A 462 53.93 -3.83 -37.54
CA PRO A 462 55.11 -2.97 -37.44
C PRO A 462 55.10 -1.84 -38.47
#